data_AF-D3AUD6-F1
#
_entry.id   AF-D3AUD6-F1
#
_cell.length_a   1.000
_cell.length_b   1.000
_cell.length_c   1.000
_cell.angle_alpha   90.00
_cell.angle_beta   90.00
_cell.angle_gamma   90.00
#
_symmetry.space_group_name_H-M   'P 1'
#
loop_
_entity.id
_entity.type
_entity.pdbx_description
1 polymer ?
#
loop_
_entity_poly.entity_id
_entity_poly.type
_entity_poly.pdbx_seq_one_letter_code
_entity_poly.pdbx_strand_id
1 'polypeptide(L)'
;MEQENEKNSIPMEERAMTDRKQTKTVSIGNRKIGGGNPILIQSMCNTKTEDAEATVSQILALEEAGCDIIRVAVPTMEAAGALKEIKRQIHIPLVADIHFDYRLALAAIENGADKIRINPGNIGSEERVRAVVDKAKEYGIPIRVGVNSGSLEKELLEKYHGVTAEGIVESALMKVRMIEEMGYDNLVISIKSSDVLMCIKAHELIAEQTAYPLHVGITEAGTVRSGTIKSSVGLGIILHQGIGDTIRVSLTGDPVEEVMTAKQILKTPGLRKGGVEVVSCPTCGRTRIDL
;
A
#
# COMPACT_ATOMS: atom_id res chain seq x y z
N MET A 1 34.76 -31.83 -2.92
CA MET A 1 34.67 -30.74 -1.92
C MET A 1 33.50 -29.87 -2.33
N GLU A 2 32.29 -30.31 -1.99
CA GLU A 2 31.05 -29.56 -2.19
C GLU A 2 30.36 -29.55 -0.84
N GLN A 3 30.77 -28.62 0.03
CA GLN A 3 30.04 -28.23 1.21
C GLN A 3 30.30 -26.75 1.46
N GLU A 4 29.26 -26.08 1.95
CA GLU A 4 29.25 -24.73 2.55
C GLU A 4 29.00 -23.55 1.61
N ASN A 5 27.71 -23.30 1.36
CA ASN A 5 27.17 -21.93 1.29
C ASN A 5 25.73 -21.85 1.86
N GLU A 6 25.44 -22.68 2.87
CA GLU A 6 24.28 -22.53 3.75
C GLU A 6 24.80 -22.18 5.14
N LYS A 7 24.99 -20.88 5.41
CA LYS A 7 25.07 -20.29 6.76
C LYS A 7 25.37 -18.80 6.62
N ASN A 8 24.30 -18.01 6.65
CA ASN A 8 24.27 -16.67 7.27
C ASN A 8 22.84 -16.10 7.23
N SER A 9 21.84 -16.92 7.59
CA SER A 9 20.56 -16.37 8.04
C SER A 9 20.73 -15.98 9.51
N ILE A 10 20.67 -14.68 9.80
CA ILE A 10 20.57 -14.17 11.17
C ILE A 10 19.30 -14.79 11.78
N PRO A 11 19.37 -15.53 12.90
CA PRO A 11 18.17 -16.08 13.51
C PRO A 11 17.36 -14.93 14.09
N MET A 12 16.22 -14.61 13.49
CA MET A 12 15.18 -13.83 14.17
C MET A 12 14.49 -14.76 15.17
N GLU A 13 14.28 -14.30 16.40
CA GLU A 13 13.48 -15.02 17.40
C GLU A 13 12.13 -15.44 16.79
N GLU A 14 11.77 -16.72 16.91
CA GLU A 14 10.47 -17.27 16.47
C GLU A 14 9.33 -16.66 17.30
N ARG A 15 8.85 -15.49 16.85
CA ARG A 15 7.49 -15.04 17.16
C ARG A 15 6.57 -15.61 16.09
N ALA A 16 5.41 -16.13 16.51
CA ALA A 16 4.37 -16.63 15.61
C ALA A 16 3.73 -15.46 14.86
N MET A 17 4.47 -14.90 13.90
CA MET A 17 4.04 -13.85 13.00
C MET A 17 3.35 -14.48 11.79
N THR A 18 2.21 -13.92 11.35
CA THR A 18 1.58 -14.36 10.11
C THR A 18 2.48 -13.99 8.94
N ASP A 19 3.15 -14.99 8.37
CA ASP A 19 3.90 -14.83 7.12
C ASP A 19 2.92 -14.42 6.01
N ARG A 20 3.34 -13.55 5.08
CA ARG A 20 2.52 -13.14 3.91
C ARG A 20 1.91 -14.31 3.11
N LYS A 21 2.45 -15.53 3.24
CA LYS A 21 1.87 -16.77 2.66
C LYS A 21 0.56 -17.21 3.29
N GLN A 22 0.28 -16.76 4.52
CA GLN A 22 -0.88 -17.13 5.31
C GLN A 22 -2.00 -16.07 5.27
N THR A 23 -1.77 -14.93 4.62
CA THR A 23 -2.81 -13.89 4.47
C THR A 23 -3.93 -14.35 3.52
N LYS A 24 -5.14 -13.82 3.70
CA LYS A 24 -6.26 -14.00 2.77
C LYS A 24 -5.87 -13.47 1.39
N THR A 25 -6.24 -14.18 0.34
CA THR A 25 -6.08 -13.69 -1.03
C THR A 25 -7.22 -12.72 -1.36
N VAL A 26 -6.86 -11.52 -1.82
CA VAL A 26 -7.80 -10.49 -2.27
C VAL A 26 -7.59 -10.22 -3.76
N SER A 27 -8.67 -10.25 -4.53
CA SER A 27 -8.64 -9.91 -5.96
C SER A 27 -8.99 -8.42 -6.14
N ILE A 28 -8.21 -7.72 -6.95
CA ILE A 28 -8.39 -6.31 -7.30
C ILE A 28 -8.37 -6.23 -8.83
N GLY A 29 -9.54 -6.14 -9.46
CA GLY A 29 -9.67 -6.33 -10.90
C GLY A 29 -9.06 -7.67 -11.33
N ASN A 30 -8.09 -7.62 -12.25
CA ASN A 30 -7.36 -8.79 -12.74
C ASN A 30 -6.09 -9.17 -11.93
N ARG A 31 -5.83 -8.49 -10.80
CA ARG A 31 -4.65 -8.72 -9.95
C ARG A 31 -5.04 -9.39 -8.63
N LYS A 32 -4.09 -10.08 -8.00
CA LYS A 32 -4.26 -10.72 -6.69
C LYS A 32 -3.14 -10.30 -5.74
N ILE A 33 -3.50 -10.02 -4.49
CA ILE A 33 -2.57 -9.82 -3.38
C ILE A 33 -2.91 -10.80 -2.25
N GLY A 34 -1.98 -11.02 -1.33
CA GLY A 34 -2.16 -11.95 -0.21
C GLY A 34 -1.92 -13.41 -0.58
N GLY A 35 -1.93 -14.31 0.41
CA GLY A 35 -1.82 -15.75 0.21
C GLY A 35 -0.54 -16.18 -0.50
N GLY A 36 0.56 -15.44 -0.30
CA GLY A 36 1.86 -15.72 -0.91
C GLY A 36 2.01 -15.28 -2.37
N ASN A 37 0.99 -14.66 -2.97
CA ASN A 37 1.09 -14.04 -4.30
C ASN A 37 2.26 -13.03 -4.37
N PRO A 38 2.80 -12.72 -5.56
CA PRO A 38 3.86 -11.72 -5.71
C PRO A 38 3.46 -10.37 -5.10
N ILE A 39 4.43 -9.69 -4.48
CA ILE A 39 4.20 -8.38 -3.87
C ILE A 39 4.00 -7.34 -4.98
N LEU A 40 2.79 -6.79 -5.08
CA LEU A 40 2.44 -5.84 -6.14
C LEU A 40 2.84 -4.41 -5.77
N ILE A 41 3.34 -3.67 -6.75
CA ILE A 41 3.71 -2.26 -6.63
C ILE A 41 2.49 -1.40 -6.95
N GLN A 42 2.13 -0.51 -6.03
CA GLN A 42 1.13 0.53 -6.28
C GLN A 42 1.80 1.90 -6.33
N SER A 43 1.23 2.78 -7.13
CA SER A 43 1.53 4.22 -7.13
C SER A 43 0.24 5.02 -6.94
N MET A 44 0.35 6.35 -6.95
CA MET A 44 -0.80 7.24 -6.92
C MET A 44 -0.58 8.39 -7.89
N CYS A 45 -1.58 8.70 -8.70
CA CYS A 45 -1.56 9.88 -9.56
C CYS A 45 -1.54 11.16 -8.71
N ASN A 46 -0.86 12.18 -9.23
CA ASN A 46 -0.86 13.53 -8.67
C ASN A 46 -1.52 14.57 -9.60
N THR A 47 -2.07 14.13 -10.73
CA THR A 47 -3.01 14.91 -11.56
C THR A 47 -4.34 15.11 -10.85
N LYS A 48 -5.13 16.09 -11.33
CA LYS A 48 -6.54 16.21 -10.93
C LYS A 48 -7.33 15.15 -11.69
N THR A 49 -8.07 14.31 -10.98
CA THR A 49 -8.82 13.20 -11.57
C THR A 49 -9.91 13.66 -12.53
N GLU A 50 -10.44 14.88 -12.35
CA GLU A 50 -11.36 15.54 -13.28
C GLU A 50 -10.74 15.74 -14.68
N ASP A 51 -9.41 15.89 -14.75
CA ASP A 51 -8.66 15.88 -15.99
C ASP A 51 -8.33 14.44 -16.38
N ALA A 52 -9.30 13.80 -17.04
CA ALA A 52 -9.21 12.39 -17.44
C ALA A 52 -8.04 12.14 -18.41
N GLU A 53 -7.76 13.06 -19.34
CA GLU A 53 -6.69 12.91 -20.34
C GLU A 53 -5.30 12.95 -19.68
N ALA A 54 -5.06 13.95 -18.82
CA ALA A 54 -3.81 14.04 -18.07
C ALA A 54 -3.63 12.84 -17.14
N THR A 55 -4.71 12.42 -16.48
CA THR A 55 -4.69 11.27 -15.58
C THR A 55 -4.38 9.99 -16.34
N VAL A 56 -5.09 9.68 -17.43
CA VAL A 56 -4.81 8.50 -18.28
C VAL A 56 -3.35 8.50 -18.75
N SER A 57 -2.85 9.64 -19.25
CA SER A 57 -1.47 9.77 -19.70
C SER A 57 -0.46 9.43 -18.60
N GLN A 58 -0.69 9.93 -17.37
CA GLN A 58 0.15 9.59 -16.22
C GLN A 58 0.02 8.12 -15.81
N ILE A 59 -1.17 7.52 -15.88
CA ILE A 59 -1.37 6.10 -15.57
C ILE A 59 -0.59 5.24 -16.55
N LEU A 60 -0.64 5.51 -17.85
CA LEU A 60 0.09 4.75 -18.87
C LEU A 60 1.61 4.84 -18.67
N ALA A 61 2.13 6.01 -18.29
CA ALA A 61 3.55 6.16 -17.92
C ALA A 61 3.92 5.32 -16.68
N LEU A 62 3.02 5.25 -15.69
CA LEU A 62 3.21 4.42 -14.50
C LEU A 62 3.12 2.92 -14.82
N GLU A 63 2.22 2.52 -15.72
CA GLU A 63 2.14 1.15 -16.24
C GLU A 63 3.46 0.74 -16.90
N GLU A 64 4.01 1.58 -17.78
CA GLU A 64 5.29 1.37 -18.45
C GLU A 64 6.45 1.25 -17.45
N ALA A 65 6.44 2.08 -16.40
CA ALA A 65 7.42 1.99 -15.31
C ALA A 65 7.30 0.69 -14.50
N GLY A 66 6.16 0.00 -14.55
CA GLY A 66 5.90 -1.28 -13.88
C GLY A 66 4.98 -1.18 -12.66
N CYS A 67 4.09 -0.19 -12.62
CA CYS A 67 3.01 -0.10 -11.64
C CYS A 67 2.00 -1.22 -11.88
N ASP A 68 1.62 -1.94 -10.83
CA ASP A 68 0.71 -3.08 -10.93
C ASP A 68 -0.75 -2.68 -10.64
N ILE A 69 -0.96 -1.68 -9.79
CA ILE A 69 -2.28 -1.15 -9.37
C ILE A 69 -2.15 0.37 -9.15
N ILE A 70 -3.04 1.16 -9.74
CA ILE A 70 -3.02 2.61 -9.60
C ILE A 70 -4.04 3.14 -8.62
N ARG A 71 -3.71 4.22 -7.91
CA ARG A 71 -4.65 4.97 -7.09
C ARG A 71 -4.84 6.39 -7.62
N VAL A 72 -6.07 6.88 -7.56
CA VAL A 72 -6.42 8.28 -7.87
C VAL A 72 -7.22 8.89 -6.71
N ALA A 73 -7.06 10.18 -6.47
CA ALA A 73 -7.86 10.91 -5.50
C ALA A 73 -9.26 11.19 -6.07
N VAL A 74 -10.32 11.04 -5.27
CA VAL A 74 -11.68 11.39 -5.72
C VAL A 74 -12.26 12.42 -4.76
N PRO A 75 -11.93 13.70 -4.92
CA PRO A 75 -12.38 14.77 -4.03
C PRO A 75 -13.79 15.30 -4.38
N THR A 76 -14.28 15.04 -5.59
CA THR A 76 -15.52 15.61 -6.12
C THR A 76 -16.35 14.56 -6.87
N MET A 77 -17.65 14.83 -7.08
CA MET A 77 -18.51 13.98 -7.91
C MET A 77 -18.07 13.98 -9.38
N GLU A 78 -17.45 15.07 -9.85
CA GLU A 78 -16.87 15.15 -11.18
C GLU A 78 -15.69 14.18 -11.33
N ALA A 79 -14.79 14.15 -10.34
CA ALA A 79 -13.70 13.17 -10.29
C ALA A 79 -14.23 11.73 -10.25
N ALA A 80 -15.32 11.47 -9.51
CA ALA A 80 -15.95 10.15 -9.47
C ALA A 80 -16.51 9.75 -10.84
N GLY A 81 -17.15 10.68 -11.56
CA GLY A 81 -17.65 10.47 -12.92
C GLY A 81 -16.53 10.24 -13.95
N ALA A 82 -15.40 10.95 -13.81
CA ALA A 82 -14.25 10.82 -14.69
C ALA A 82 -13.62 9.41 -14.66
N LEU A 83 -13.78 8.66 -13.56
CA LEU A 83 -13.27 7.29 -13.46
C LEU A 83 -13.77 6.38 -14.57
N LYS A 84 -15.00 6.58 -15.05
CA LYS A 84 -15.58 5.75 -16.12
C LYS A 84 -14.79 5.84 -17.42
N GLU A 85 -14.35 7.06 -17.76
CA GLU A 85 -13.54 7.28 -18.96
C GLU A 85 -12.11 6.83 -18.75
N ILE A 86 -11.51 7.16 -17.60
CA ILE A 86 -10.16 6.69 -17.23
C ILE A 86 -10.06 5.17 -17.31
N LYS A 87 -11.04 4.45 -16.72
CA LYS A 87 -11.08 2.98 -16.69
C LYS A 87 -11.15 2.33 -18.06
N ARG A 88 -11.67 3.02 -19.08
CA ARG A 88 -11.74 2.50 -20.46
C ARG A 88 -10.40 2.52 -21.18
N GLN A 89 -9.46 3.36 -20.73
CA GLN A 89 -8.22 3.64 -21.45
C GLN A 89 -6.97 3.06 -20.75
N ILE A 90 -7.11 2.53 -19.53
CA ILE A 90 -5.99 1.96 -18.75
C ILE A 90 -6.08 0.44 -18.66
N HIS A 91 -4.97 -0.23 -18.33
CA HIS A 91 -4.87 -1.69 -18.32
C HIS A 91 -4.67 -2.29 -16.93
N ILE A 92 -4.38 -1.45 -15.92
CA ILE A 92 -4.22 -1.88 -14.52
C ILE A 92 -5.44 -1.54 -13.65
N PRO A 93 -5.63 -2.24 -12.51
CA PRO A 93 -6.72 -1.94 -11.60
C PRO A 93 -6.58 -0.55 -10.97
N LEU A 94 -7.71 0.13 -10.76
CA LEU A 94 -7.81 1.48 -10.22
C LEU A 94 -8.43 1.46 -8.82
N VAL A 95 -7.79 2.17 -7.91
CA VAL A 95 -8.23 2.38 -6.53
C VAL A 95 -8.72 3.81 -6.38
N ALA A 96 -9.97 4.00 -5.95
CA ALA A 96 -10.46 5.32 -5.60
C ALA A 96 -10.11 5.65 -4.14
N ASP A 97 -9.42 6.76 -3.91
CA ASP A 97 -9.08 7.26 -2.58
C ASP A 97 -10.16 8.25 -2.08
N ILE A 98 -10.94 7.83 -1.09
CA ILE A 98 -12.05 8.60 -0.52
C ILE A 98 -11.70 9.01 0.91
N HIS A 99 -11.87 10.29 1.22
CA HIS A 99 -11.55 10.82 2.54
C HIS A 99 -12.77 10.95 3.46
N PHE A 100 -13.88 11.55 2.99
CA PHE A 100 -14.99 11.95 3.89
C PHE A 100 -16.37 11.59 3.34
N ASP A 101 -16.68 11.95 2.09
CA ASP A 101 -18.05 11.81 1.58
C ASP A 101 -18.30 10.40 1.02
N TYR A 102 -19.15 9.64 1.70
CA TYR A 102 -19.55 8.29 1.29
C TYR A 102 -20.19 8.24 -0.10
N ARG A 103 -20.83 9.33 -0.55
CA ARG A 103 -21.44 9.44 -1.90
C ARG A 103 -20.39 9.38 -3.00
N LEU A 104 -19.19 9.88 -2.75
CA LEU A 104 -18.07 9.75 -3.67
C LEU A 104 -17.60 8.30 -3.77
N ALA A 105 -17.64 7.56 -2.67
CA ALA A 105 -17.32 6.14 -2.66
C ALA A 105 -18.34 5.37 -3.52
N LEU A 106 -19.63 5.57 -3.26
CA LEU A 106 -20.73 4.97 -4.04
C LEU A 106 -20.56 5.24 -5.54
N ALA A 107 -20.40 6.51 -5.91
CA ALA A 107 -20.22 6.93 -7.29
C ALA A 107 -18.94 6.36 -7.93
N ALA A 108 -17.84 6.27 -7.18
CA ALA A 108 -16.59 5.70 -7.70
C ALA A 108 -16.73 4.20 -8.02
N ILE A 109 -17.46 3.45 -7.19
CA ILE A 109 -17.77 2.04 -7.44
C ILE A 109 -18.58 1.90 -8.73
N GLU A 110 -19.65 2.68 -8.86
CA GLU A 110 -20.56 2.65 -10.02
C GLU A 110 -19.84 3.07 -11.32
N ASN A 111 -18.80 3.89 -11.23
CA ASN A 111 -17.97 4.31 -12.36
C ASN A 111 -16.74 3.42 -12.61
N GLY A 112 -16.65 2.26 -11.94
CA GLY A 112 -15.72 1.19 -12.31
C GLY A 112 -14.42 1.12 -11.50
N ALA A 113 -14.36 1.72 -10.30
CA ALA A 113 -13.25 1.50 -9.39
C ALA A 113 -13.14 0.01 -8.99
N ASP A 114 -11.95 -0.58 -9.08
CA ASP A 114 -11.70 -1.98 -8.74
C ASP A 114 -11.48 -2.21 -7.23
N LYS A 115 -11.28 -1.12 -6.48
CA LYS A 115 -11.11 -1.10 -5.02
C LYS A 115 -11.37 0.30 -4.50
N ILE A 116 -11.93 0.42 -3.29
CA ILE A 116 -12.04 1.70 -2.59
C ILE A 116 -11.07 1.73 -1.42
N ARG A 117 -10.37 2.86 -1.21
CA ARG A 117 -9.72 3.16 0.07
C ARG A 117 -10.60 4.13 0.84
N ILE A 118 -10.97 3.74 2.06
CA ILE A 118 -11.59 4.63 3.05
C ILE A 118 -10.84 4.60 4.38
N ASN A 119 -11.06 5.62 5.20
CA ASN A 119 -10.91 5.52 6.65
C ASN A 119 -12.33 5.63 7.25
N PRO A 120 -12.94 4.54 7.75
CA PRO A 120 -14.28 4.57 8.30
C PRO A 120 -14.54 5.70 9.32
N GLY A 121 -13.56 6.03 10.16
CA GLY A 121 -13.68 7.13 11.13
C GLY A 121 -13.89 8.51 10.50
N ASN A 122 -13.44 8.70 9.25
CA ASN A 122 -13.63 9.96 8.51
C ASN A 122 -14.92 9.98 7.68
N ILE A 123 -15.49 8.81 7.35
CA ILE A 123 -16.73 8.70 6.56
C ILE A 123 -17.95 9.15 7.38
N GLY A 124 -17.88 8.99 8.70
CA GLY A 124 -18.89 9.48 9.64
C GLY A 124 -19.71 8.34 10.24
N SER A 125 -21.04 8.47 10.20
CA SER A 125 -21.95 7.54 10.87
C SER A 125 -21.85 6.11 10.33
N GLU A 126 -22.20 5.13 11.17
CA GLU A 126 -22.26 3.72 10.80
C GLU A 126 -23.13 3.48 9.56
N GLU A 127 -24.26 4.17 9.44
CA GLU A 127 -25.15 4.11 8.27
C GLU A 127 -24.42 4.48 6.96
N ARG A 128 -23.57 5.51 7.00
CA ARG A 128 -22.79 5.94 5.82
C ARG A 128 -21.71 4.92 5.46
N VAL A 129 -21.03 4.37 6.46
CA VAL A 129 -20.04 3.30 6.25
C VAL A 129 -20.72 2.06 5.68
N ARG A 130 -21.88 1.68 6.24
CA ARG A 130 -22.71 0.56 5.77
C ARG A 130 -23.13 0.73 4.31
N ALA A 131 -23.54 1.92 3.89
CA ALA A 131 -23.84 2.20 2.49
C ALA A 131 -22.65 1.94 1.55
N VAL A 132 -21.42 2.27 1.97
CA VAL A 132 -20.21 1.96 1.19
C VAL A 132 -19.94 0.46 1.17
N VAL A 133 -20.08 -0.22 2.30
CA VAL A 133 -19.88 -1.67 2.43
C VAL A 133 -20.87 -2.44 1.57
N ASP A 134 -22.16 -2.10 1.64
CA ASP A 134 -23.22 -2.73 0.86
C ASP A 134 -22.98 -2.56 -0.64
N LYS A 135 -22.55 -1.37 -1.08
CA LYS A 135 -22.19 -1.11 -2.48
C LYS A 135 -20.93 -1.88 -2.91
N ALA A 136 -19.91 -1.95 -2.06
CA ALA A 136 -18.70 -2.73 -2.34
C ALA A 136 -19.02 -4.23 -2.46
N LYS A 137 -19.93 -4.72 -1.61
CA LYS A 137 -20.43 -6.10 -1.64
C LYS A 137 -21.27 -6.40 -2.89
N GLU A 138 -22.15 -5.48 -3.29
CA GLU A 138 -22.93 -5.56 -4.53
C GLU A 138 -22.02 -5.73 -5.76
N TYR A 139 -20.91 -5.00 -5.81
CA TYR A 139 -19.96 -5.03 -6.93
C TYR A 139 -18.80 -6.03 -6.74
N GLY A 140 -18.72 -6.69 -5.58
CA GLY A 140 -17.67 -7.67 -5.28
C GLY A 140 -16.25 -7.08 -5.19
N ILE A 141 -16.09 -5.79 -4.89
CA ILE A 141 -14.78 -5.13 -4.88
C ILE A 141 -14.22 -4.97 -3.46
N PRO A 142 -12.90 -5.10 -3.26
CA PRO A 142 -12.32 -4.95 -1.93
C PRO A 142 -12.39 -3.52 -1.38
N ILE A 143 -12.35 -3.41 -0.05
CA ILE A 143 -12.15 -2.16 0.67
C ILE A 143 -10.79 -2.17 1.34
N ARG A 144 -9.98 -1.13 1.11
CA ARG A 144 -8.78 -0.86 1.91
C ARG A 144 -9.11 0.06 3.08
N VAL A 145 -8.99 -0.45 4.30
CA VAL A 145 -9.06 0.34 5.54
C VAL A 145 -7.68 0.94 5.81
N GLY A 146 -7.59 2.27 5.75
CA GLY A 146 -6.30 2.97 5.91
C GLY A 146 -6.24 3.89 7.11
N VAL A 147 -5.35 3.59 8.06
CA VAL A 147 -5.06 4.41 9.24
C VAL A 147 -3.67 5.04 9.10
N ASN A 148 -3.55 6.32 9.42
CA ASN A 148 -2.29 7.05 9.47
C ASN A 148 -2.03 7.53 10.88
N SER A 149 -0.76 7.56 11.30
CA SER A 149 -0.34 8.07 12.61
C SER A 149 -0.79 9.51 12.88
N GLY A 150 -0.81 10.36 11.86
CA GLY A 150 -1.24 11.75 11.95
C GLY A 150 -2.75 11.97 12.08
N SER A 151 -3.57 10.92 12.01
CA SER A 151 -5.04 11.01 12.07
C SER A 151 -5.64 10.02 13.08
N LEU A 152 -4.92 9.71 14.16
CA LEU A 152 -5.40 8.83 15.20
C LEU A 152 -6.53 9.48 16.01
N GLU A 153 -7.51 8.68 16.45
CA GLU A 153 -8.62 9.16 17.27
C GLU A 153 -8.14 9.70 18.63
N LYS A 154 -8.83 10.73 19.14
CA LYS A 154 -8.51 11.36 20.43
C LYS A 154 -8.51 10.37 21.59
N GLU A 155 -9.49 9.47 21.63
CA GLU A 155 -9.61 8.45 22.67
C GLU A 155 -8.38 7.52 22.71
N LEU A 156 -7.84 7.16 21.55
CA LEU A 156 -6.63 6.34 21.46
C LEU A 156 -5.38 7.13 21.82
N LEU A 157 -5.30 8.40 21.41
CA LEU A 157 -4.21 9.29 21.85
C LEU A 157 -4.18 9.44 23.38
N GLU A 158 -5.34 9.57 24.02
CA GLU A 158 -5.46 9.65 25.47
C GLU A 158 -5.09 8.33 26.14
N LYS A 159 -5.64 7.20 25.64
CA LYS A 159 -5.37 5.85 26.14
C LYS A 159 -3.89 5.48 26.11
N TYR A 160 -3.19 5.84 25.02
CA TYR A 160 -1.79 5.48 24.79
C TYR A 160 -0.80 6.62 25.12
N HIS A 161 -1.28 7.73 25.67
CA HIS A 161 -0.48 8.91 26.00
C HIS A 161 0.32 9.47 24.82
N GLY A 162 -0.26 9.44 23.63
CA GLY A 162 0.34 9.92 22.38
C GLY A 162 0.15 8.96 21.22
N VAL A 163 0.88 9.22 20.13
CA VAL A 163 0.89 8.37 18.95
C VAL A 163 1.83 7.19 19.19
N THR A 164 1.29 5.97 19.26
CA THR A 164 2.05 4.74 19.48
C THR A 164 1.74 3.70 18.39
N ALA A 165 2.62 2.70 18.25
CA ALA A 165 2.38 1.60 17.32
C ALA A 165 1.12 0.82 17.70
N GLU A 166 0.92 0.56 18.99
CA GLU A 166 -0.25 -0.12 19.57
C GLU A 166 -1.53 0.64 19.28
N GLY A 167 -1.54 1.97 19.45
CA GLY A 167 -2.68 2.82 19.14
C GLY A 167 -3.06 2.79 17.67
N ILE A 168 -2.08 2.82 16.76
CA ILE A 168 -2.32 2.71 15.31
C ILE A 168 -2.93 1.35 14.95
N VAL A 169 -2.42 0.26 15.54
CA VAL A 169 -2.92 -1.10 15.29
C VAL A 169 -4.34 -1.26 15.83
N GLU A 170 -4.60 -0.81 17.06
CA GLU A 170 -5.95 -0.84 17.65
C GLU A 170 -6.94 -0.05 16.79
N SER A 171 -6.56 1.16 16.38
CA SER A 171 -7.35 2.00 15.48
C SER A 171 -7.73 1.30 14.17
N ALA A 172 -6.78 0.57 13.58
CA ALA A 172 -7.01 -0.18 12.34
C ALA A 172 -7.93 -1.38 12.56
N LEU A 173 -7.68 -2.19 13.58
CA LEU A 173 -8.48 -3.38 13.88
C LEU A 173 -9.90 -3.05 14.32
N MET A 174 -10.11 -1.96 15.06
CA MET A 174 -11.47 -1.47 15.39
C MET A 174 -12.28 -1.15 14.13
N LYS A 175 -11.67 -0.47 13.15
CA LYS A 175 -12.32 -0.12 11.88
C LYS A 175 -12.56 -1.32 10.98
N VAL A 176 -11.66 -2.30 11.03
CA VAL A 176 -11.84 -3.58 10.33
C VAL A 176 -13.03 -4.33 10.92
N ARG A 177 -13.10 -4.47 12.26
CA ARG A 177 -14.21 -5.13 12.96
C ARG A 177 -15.56 -4.49 12.63
N MET A 178 -15.62 -3.16 12.57
CA MET A 178 -16.83 -2.44 12.14
C MET A 178 -17.35 -2.91 10.78
N ILE A 179 -16.46 -3.16 9.81
CA ILE A 179 -16.86 -3.65 8.47
C ILE A 179 -17.19 -5.15 8.52
N GLU A 180 -16.47 -5.94 9.32
CA GLU A 180 -16.76 -7.36 9.52
C GLU A 180 -18.14 -7.58 10.14
N GLU A 181 -18.54 -6.75 11.11
CA GLU A 181 -19.88 -6.75 11.73
C GLU A 181 -20.98 -6.38 10.74
N MET A 182 -20.64 -5.68 9.64
CA MET A 182 -21.53 -5.45 8.49
C MET A 182 -21.60 -6.65 7.53
N GLY A 183 -20.89 -7.74 7.82
CA GLY A 183 -20.89 -8.97 7.04
C GLY A 183 -20.07 -8.86 5.75
N TYR A 184 -18.93 -8.16 5.80
CA TYR A 184 -18.00 -8.03 4.69
C TYR A 184 -16.55 -8.23 5.11
N ASP A 185 -15.82 -9.09 4.38
CA ASP A 185 -14.46 -9.50 4.73
C ASP A 185 -13.49 -9.44 3.54
N ASN A 186 -13.88 -8.84 2.41
CA ASN A 186 -12.97 -8.59 1.29
C ASN A 186 -12.15 -7.32 1.56
N LEU A 187 -11.21 -7.42 2.50
CA LEU A 187 -10.52 -6.29 3.10
C LEU A 187 -9.01 -6.32 2.87
N VAL A 188 -8.44 -5.12 2.77
CA VAL A 188 -7.00 -4.85 2.78
C VAL A 188 -6.72 -3.84 3.90
N ILE A 189 -5.65 -4.01 4.66
CA ILE A 189 -5.31 -3.06 5.73
C ILE A 189 -4.08 -2.26 5.34
N SER A 190 -4.05 -0.98 5.67
CA SER A 190 -2.80 -0.20 5.67
C SER A 190 -2.70 0.63 6.92
N ILE A 191 -1.57 0.53 7.60
CA ILE A 191 -1.16 1.41 8.69
C ILE A 191 0.11 2.13 8.27
N LYS A 192 0.15 3.46 8.39
CA LYS A 192 1.32 4.24 7.96
C LYS A 192 1.75 5.23 9.01
N SER A 193 3.06 5.37 9.17
CA SER A 193 3.69 6.44 9.93
C SER A 193 4.84 7.05 9.12
N SER A 194 5.11 8.32 9.38
CA SER A 194 6.31 9.00 8.89
C SER A 194 7.53 8.69 9.77
N ASP A 195 7.33 8.18 10.98
CA ASP A 195 8.39 7.57 11.79
C ASP A 195 8.60 6.12 11.32
N VAL A 196 9.82 5.82 10.87
CA VAL A 196 10.20 4.51 10.30
C VAL A 196 10.13 3.40 11.35
N LEU A 197 10.65 3.63 12.56
CA LEU A 197 10.72 2.61 13.60
C LEU A 197 9.32 2.30 14.14
N MET A 198 8.50 3.34 14.31
CA MET A 198 7.10 3.17 14.66
C MET A 198 6.33 2.40 13.58
N CYS A 199 6.59 2.70 12.30
CA CYS A 199 5.95 2.00 11.18
C CYS A 199 6.31 0.51 11.18
N ILE A 200 7.59 0.17 11.37
CA ILE A 200 8.05 -1.22 11.49
C ILE A 200 7.33 -1.91 12.65
N LYS A 201 7.36 -1.29 13.85
CA LYS A 201 6.75 -1.88 15.05
C LYS A 201 5.25 -2.11 14.89
N ALA A 202 4.54 -1.19 14.26
CA ALA A 202 3.11 -1.33 14.02
C ALA A 202 2.81 -2.48 13.04
N HIS A 203 3.65 -2.70 12.03
CA HIS A 203 3.49 -3.82 11.10
C HIS A 203 3.77 -5.17 11.75
N GLU A 204 4.78 -5.27 12.61
CA GLU A 204 5.02 -6.48 13.43
C GLU A 204 3.79 -6.82 14.27
N LEU A 205 3.24 -5.83 14.99
CA LEU A 205 2.10 -6.02 15.88
C LEU A 205 0.82 -6.40 15.14
N ILE A 206 0.54 -5.81 13.96
CA ILE A 206 -0.70 -6.11 13.24
C ILE A 206 -0.63 -7.47 12.54
N ALA A 207 0.54 -7.89 12.07
CA ALA A 207 0.73 -9.18 11.41
C ALA A 207 0.44 -10.37 12.35
N GLU A 208 0.60 -10.18 13.67
CA GLU A 208 0.24 -11.19 14.69
C GLU A 208 -1.27 -11.26 14.96
N GLN A 209 -2.06 -10.26 14.51
CA GLN A 209 -3.46 -10.08 14.92
C GLN A 209 -4.47 -10.19 13.77
N THR A 210 -4.01 -10.33 12.53
CA THR A 210 -4.91 -10.44 11.38
C THR A 210 -4.30 -11.28 10.25
N ALA A 211 -5.18 -11.92 9.48
CA ALA A 211 -4.84 -12.58 8.24
C ALA A 211 -5.17 -11.72 7.01
N TYR A 212 -5.65 -10.48 7.14
CA TYR A 212 -5.88 -9.63 5.95
C TYR A 212 -4.56 -9.20 5.31
N PRO A 213 -4.52 -9.07 3.97
CA PRO A 213 -3.33 -8.58 3.29
C PRO A 213 -3.02 -7.14 3.68
N LEU A 214 -1.73 -6.86 3.83
CA LEU A 214 -1.21 -5.55 4.27
C LEU A 214 -0.63 -4.77 3.10
N HIS A 215 -1.13 -3.54 2.92
CA HIS A 215 -0.54 -2.54 2.04
C HIS A 215 0.45 -1.67 2.82
N VAL A 216 1.73 -1.89 2.57
CA VAL A 216 2.84 -1.30 3.32
C VAL A 216 3.36 -0.05 2.60
N GLY A 217 3.69 0.98 3.37
CA GLY A 217 4.33 2.19 2.86
C GLY A 217 4.73 3.13 3.97
N ILE A 218 5.87 3.79 3.81
CA ILE A 218 6.22 4.94 4.65
C ILE A 218 5.51 6.16 4.08
N THR A 219 4.72 6.86 4.90
CA THR A 219 4.07 8.12 4.48
C THR A 219 5.02 9.28 4.69
N GLU A 220 4.86 10.35 3.90
CA GLU A 220 5.65 11.58 4.03
C GLU A 220 7.16 11.28 4.09
N ALA A 221 7.66 10.50 3.13
CA ALA A 221 9.05 10.06 3.15
C ALA A 221 10.02 11.23 2.84
N GLY A 222 9.56 12.23 2.09
CA GLY A 222 10.32 13.42 1.72
C GLY A 222 10.58 13.49 0.22
N THR A 223 11.54 14.32 -0.18
CA THR A 223 11.97 14.47 -1.58
C THR A 223 12.55 13.17 -2.12
N VAL A 224 12.71 13.06 -3.45
CA VAL A 224 13.16 11.83 -4.12
C VAL A 224 14.37 11.18 -3.43
N ARG A 225 15.44 11.93 -3.15
CA ARG A 225 16.65 11.36 -2.52
C ARG A 225 16.43 10.91 -1.07
N SER A 226 15.93 11.79 -0.20
CA SER A 226 15.78 11.46 1.22
C SER A 226 14.65 10.45 1.46
N GLY A 227 13.56 10.59 0.72
CA GLY A 227 12.41 9.69 0.73
C GLY A 227 12.75 8.30 0.20
N THR A 228 13.63 8.18 -0.79
CA THR A 228 14.14 6.89 -1.26
C THR A 228 14.90 6.17 -0.15
N ILE A 229 15.81 6.86 0.54
CA ILE A 229 16.58 6.26 1.65
C ILE A 229 15.63 5.83 2.77
N LYS A 230 14.75 6.75 3.22
CA LYS A 230 13.79 6.51 4.30
C LYS A 230 12.84 5.34 3.99
N SER A 231 12.32 5.29 2.76
CA SER A 231 11.44 4.21 2.31
C SER A 231 12.19 2.89 2.18
N SER A 232 13.42 2.90 1.66
CA SER A 232 14.25 1.70 1.53
C SER A 232 14.55 1.05 2.88
N VAL A 233 14.86 1.84 3.90
CA VAL A 233 15.09 1.34 5.26
C VAL A 233 13.81 0.74 5.85
N GLY A 234 12.70 1.48 5.84
CA GLY A 234 11.45 1.03 6.44
C GLY A 234 10.85 -0.19 5.73
N LEU A 235 10.70 -0.11 4.40
CA LEU A 235 10.16 -1.21 3.61
C LEU A 235 11.10 -2.41 3.60
N GLY A 236 12.42 -2.21 3.52
CA GLY A 236 13.38 -3.30 3.54
C GLY A 236 13.26 -4.17 4.79
N ILE A 237 13.12 -3.54 5.97
CA ILE A 237 12.95 -4.26 7.24
C ILE A 237 11.60 -4.99 7.28
N ILE A 238 10.49 -4.30 7.03
CA ILE A 238 9.14 -4.90 7.09
C ILE A 238 9.03 -6.10 6.12
N LEU A 239 9.52 -5.93 4.88
CA LEU A 239 9.48 -6.96 3.87
C LEU A 239 10.42 -8.14 4.17
N HIS A 240 11.58 -7.89 4.79
CA HIS A 240 12.50 -8.95 5.21
C HIS A 240 11.89 -9.84 6.29
N GLN A 241 11.02 -9.28 7.14
CA GLN A 241 10.23 -10.03 8.12
C GLN A 241 9.11 -10.87 7.45
N GLY A 242 8.97 -10.84 6.13
CA GLY A 242 7.89 -11.56 5.44
C GLY A 242 6.52 -10.89 5.59
N ILE A 243 6.47 -9.63 6.01
CA ILE A 243 5.25 -8.84 6.14
C ILE A 243 5.05 -8.00 4.88
N GLY A 244 3.81 -7.93 4.39
CA GLY A 244 3.40 -7.03 3.31
C GLY A 244 3.11 -7.75 2.00
N ASP A 245 1.92 -7.48 1.47
CA ASP A 245 1.38 -8.15 0.28
C ASP A 245 1.36 -7.21 -0.94
N THR A 246 1.50 -5.92 -0.68
CA THR A 246 1.63 -4.88 -1.68
C THR A 246 2.29 -3.65 -1.08
N ILE A 247 3.04 -2.91 -1.87
CA ILE A 247 3.79 -1.74 -1.38
C ILE A 247 3.44 -0.46 -2.15
N ARG A 248 3.64 0.68 -1.51
CA ARG A 248 3.80 1.98 -2.17
C ARG A 248 4.90 2.78 -1.49
N VAL A 249 5.82 3.31 -2.29
CA VAL A 249 6.77 4.35 -1.88
C VAL A 249 6.07 5.70 -2.03
N SER A 250 6.21 6.62 -1.07
CA SER A 250 5.53 7.93 -1.12
C SER A 250 6.58 9.06 -1.17
N LEU A 251 6.83 9.61 -2.36
CA LEU A 251 7.86 10.63 -2.59
C LEU A 251 7.24 11.98 -2.96
N THR A 252 7.88 13.06 -2.57
CA THR A 252 7.61 14.38 -3.13
C THR A 252 8.36 14.51 -4.46
N GLY A 253 7.69 14.18 -5.56
CA GLY A 253 8.28 14.19 -6.91
C GLY A 253 7.35 13.56 -7.96
N ASP A 254 7.94 13.14 -9.07
CA ASP A 254 7.25 12.37 -10.11
C ASP A 254 6.83 10.99 -9.56
N PRO A 255 5.55 10.58 -9.68
CA PRO A 255 5.09 9.26 -9.28
C PRO A 255 5.83 8.08 -9.95
N VAL A 256 6.49 8.28 -11.10
CA VAL A 256 7.33 7.27 -11.74
C VAL A 256 8.53 6.90 -10.86
N GLU A 257 9.11 7.88 -10.16
CA GLU A 257 10.21 7.63 -9.20
C GLU A 257 9.77 6.76 -8.03
N GLU A 258 8.49 6.86 -7.60
CA GLU A 258 7.91 5.96 -6.59
C GLU A 258 7.96 4.50 -7.08
N VAL A 259 7.57 4.25 -8.33
CA VAL A 259 7.52 2.91 -8.94
C VAL A 259 8.94 2.35 -9.12
N MET A 260 9.86 3.17 -9.64
CA MET A 260 11.25 2.76 -9.85
C MET A 260 11.93 2.41 -8.52
N THR A 261 11.71 3.23 -7.49
CA THR A 261 12.19 2.95 -6.13
C THR A 261 11.58 1.67 -5.57
N ALA A 262 10.27 1.47 -5.71
CA ALA A 262 9.59 0.27 -5.25
C ALA A 262 10.13 -1.01 -5.94
N LYS A 263 10.42 -0.94 -7.24
CA LYS A 263 11.03 -2.04 -8.00
C LYS A 263 12.40 -2.40 -7.43
N GLN A 264 13.24 -1.41 -7.14
CA GLN A 264 14.57 -1.65 -6.59
C GLN A 264 14.48 -2.22 -5.16
N ILE A 265 13.59 -1.70 -4.32
CA ILE A 265 13.37 -2.22 -2.96
C ILE A 265 12.95 -3.69 -2.96
N LEU A 266 12.12 -4.11 -3.92
CA LEU A 266 11.71 -5.52 -4.04
C LEU A 266 12.78 -6.40 -4.70
N LYS A 267 13.54 -5.86 -5.64
CA LYS A 267 14.57 -6.61 -6.37
C LYS A 267 15.78 -6.93 -5.47
N THR A 268 16.24 -5.97 -4.68
CA THR A 268 17.42 -6.10 -3.80
C THR A 268 17.37 -7.32 -2.86
N PRO A 269 16.26 -7.61 -2.12
CA PRO A 269 16.13 -8.82 -1.30
C PRO A 269 15.64 -10.05 -2.07
N GLY A 270 15.52 -9.98 -3.41
CA GLY A 270 15.06 -11.10 -4.25
C GLY A 270 13.54 -11.35 -4.24
N LEU A 271 12.74 -10.42 -3.72
CA LEU A 271 11.27 -10.52 -3.65
C LEU A 271 10.58 -10.29 -5.00
N ARG A 272 11.25 -9.61 -5.94
CA ARG A 272 10.81 -9.46 -7.34
C ARG A 272 11.96 -9.85 -8.27
N LYS A 273 11.69 -10.78 -9.19
CA LYS A 273 12.66 -11.26 -10.18
C LYS A 273 12.48 -10.54 -11.52
N GLY A 274 13.56 -10.46 -12.30
CA GLY A 274 13.53 -9.93 -13.66
C GLY A 274 14.36 -8.65 -13.88
N GLY A 275 14.52 -8.30 -15.16
CA GLY A 275 15.38 -7.20 -15.60
C GLY A 275 16.88 -7.50 -15.44
N VAL A 276 17.70 -6.65 -16.06
CA VAL A 276 19.17 -6.72 -15.92
C VAL A 276 19.58 -6.08 -14.60
N GLU A 277 20.56 -6.67 -13.91
CA GLU A 277 21.24 -6.07 -12.76
C GLU A 277 22.70 -5.89 -13.11
N VAL A 278 23.19 -4.66 -13.00
CA VAL A 278 24.61 -4.35 -13.18
C VAL A 278 25.22 -4.18 -11.80
N VAL A 279 26.11 -5.09 -11.45
CA VAL A 279 26.88 -5.01 -10.19
C VAL A 279 28.26 -4.47 -10.53
N SER A 280 28.58 -3.28 -10.02
CA SER A 280 29.87 -2.63 -10.22
C SER A 280 30.60 -2.45 -8.89
N CYS A 281 31.94 -2.50 -8.95
CA CYS A 281 32.77 -2.10 -7.83
C CYS A 281 32.65 -0.58 -7.64
N PRO A 282 32.60 -0.05 -6.40
CA PRO A 282 32.68 1.38 -6.14
C PRO A 282 33.91 2.08 -6.76
N THR A 283 34.90 1.30 -7.22
CA THR A 283 36.28 1.67 -7.61
C THR A 283 37.19 1.93 -6.41
N CYS A 284 38.51 1.97 -6.65
CA CYS A 284 39.51 2.40 -5.65
C CYS A 284 40.79 2.87 -6.36
N GLY A 285 41.83 3.24 -5.62
CA GLY A 285 43.13 3.62 -6.20
C GLY A 285 43.83 2.54 -7.05
N ARG A 286 43.21 1.37 -7.22
CA ARG A 286 43.66 0.27 -8.11
C ARG A 286 42.97 0.28 -9.47
N THR A 287 41.96 1.14 -9.68
CA THR A 287 41.23 1.20 -10.95
C THR A 287 42.18 1.64 -12.07
N ARG A 288 42.20 0.88 -13.17
CA ARG A 288 43.09 1.10 -14.33
C ARG A 288 42.35 1.41 -15.63
N ILE A 289 41.03 1.51 -15.55
CA ILE A 289 40.14 1.79 -16.67
C ILE A 289 39.19 2.92 -16.28
N ASP A 290 38.72 3.67 -17.26
CA ASP A 290 37.64 4.63 -17.06
C ASP A 290 36.33 3.83 -16.94
N LEU A 291 35.77 3.79 -15.73
CA LEU A 291 34.66 2.92 -15.35
C LEU A 291 33.40 3.72 -15.08
#